data_AF-A0A936IUF9-F1
#
_entry.id   AF-A0A936IUF9-F1
#
_cell.length_a   1.000
_cell.length_b   1.000
_cell.length_c   1.000
_cell.angle_alpha   90.00
_cell.angle_beta   90.00
_cell.angle_gamma   90.00
#
_symmetry.space_group_name_H-M   'P 1'
#
loop_
_entity.id
_entity.type
_entity.pdbx_description
1 polymer ?
#
loop_
_entity_poly.entity_id
_entity_poly.type
_entity_poly.pdbx_seq_one_letter_code
_entity_poly.pdbx_strand_id
1 'polypeptide(L)'
;MPQEIHEPRTPEELASHLAGSASAGRSILVGGGFSKNRMGGPPAAADVRVTTAGLTRVLQYKPRDLTISVEAGIRWAELTRVLAENQQAVPLDPPFAGAATVGGVLAANTAGPRRRLYGTARDLVIGMTFATLEGKLVRTGGMVVKNVAGLDMGKLLIGSFGTLAAIATVNFKIVPLPPESRHFLLAFHSLDETDAVRRRILAGVLQPAALDLLNPQAAAWFGLEGWVLSIEVGGNAAVIGRYQRELGALGPLVHAPEGLAGQLREATPRFLADHPEGLVMRVTSTLAEVAAVLRHASGPAISRAGSGVTYLYCPNGNPAEIPVGKVILECSPEHQTTELVLWPEPGPDLELMKRVKRMFDPRELLNRGRLFSRI
;
A
#
# COMPACT_ATOMS: atom_id res chain seq x y z
N MET A 1 21.85 -1.05 15.77
CA MET A 1 22.04 -0.07 14.67
C MET A 1 23.09 -0.66 13.72
N PRO A 2 22.85 -0.66 12.39
CA PRO A 2 23.81 -1.21 11.42
C PRO A 2 25.12 -0.44 11.48
N GLN A 3 26.24 -1.15 11.37
CA GLN A 3 27.58 -0.56 11.51
C GLN A 3 28.04 0.13 10.22
N GLU A 4 27.46 -0.25 9.08
CA GLU A 4 27.79 0.29 7.77
C GLU A 4 26.52 0.70 6.99
N ILE A 5 26.60 1.82 6.28
CA ILE A 5 25.49 2.39 5.50
C ILE A 5 25.99 2.69 4.08
N HIS A 6 25.29 2.15 3.08
CA HIS A 6 25.51 2.44 1.66
C HIS A 6 24.29 3.15 1.06
N GLU A 7 24.54 4.19 0.28
CA GLU A 7 23.53 4.95 -0.45
C GLU A 7 23.94 5.03 -1.94
N PRO A 8 23.71 3.95 -2.72
CA PRO A 8 23.99 3.93 -4.14
C PRO A 8 23.24 5.02 -4.91
N ARG A 9 23.92 5.61 -5.89
CA ARG A 9 23.40 6.60 -6.84
C ARG A 9 23.15 6.04 -8.23
N THR A 10 23.55 4.79 -8.46
CA THR A 10 23.25 4.04 -9.69
C THR A 10 22.76 2.62 -9.38
N PRO A 11 21.96 2.00 -10.29
CA PRO A 11 21.63 0.58 -10.18
C PRO A 11 22.85 -0.33 -10.07
N GLU A 12 23.94 0.01 -10.75
CA GLU A 12 25.20 -0.74 -10.75
C GLU A 12 25.88 -0.70 -9.38
N GLU A 13 25.93 0.47 -8.74
CA GLU A 13 26.40 0.61 -7.35
C GLU A 13 25.53 -0.18 -6.39
N LEU A 14 24.20 -0.13 -6.55
CA LEU A 14 23.29 -0.91 -5.73
C LEU A 14 23.61 -2.41 -5.82
N ALA A 15 23.78 -2.93 -7.04
CA ALA A 15 24.12 -4.33 -7.25
C ALA A 15 25.51 -4.67 -6.66
N SER A 16 26.49 -3.80 -6.84
CA SER A 16 27.84 -3.96 -6.30
C SER A 16 27.85 -4.03 -4.76
N HIS A 17 27.15 -3.12 -4.08
CA HIS A 17 27.06 -3.13 -2.63
C HIS A 17 26.38 -4.39 -2.09
N LEU A 18 25.27 -4.83 -2.72
CA LEU A 18 24.61 -6.09 -2.34
C LEU A 18 25.54 -7.29 -2.51
N ALA A 19 26.25 -7.38 -3.63
CA ALA A 19 27.20 -8.46 -3.89
C ALA A 19 28.37 -8.48 -2.90
N GLY A 20 28.94 -7.32 -2.60
CA GLY A 20 30.05 -7.19 -1.65
C GLY A 20 29.66 -7.55 -0.22
N SER A 21 28.48 -7.12 0.23
CA SER A 21 27.97 -7.50 1.55
C SER A 21 27.61 -8.99 1.60
N ALA A 22 26.97 -9.52 0.55
CA ALA A 22 26.61 -10.92 0.49
C ALA A 22 27.83 -11.83 0.42
N SER A 23 28.84 -11.55 -0.40
CA SER A 23 30.05 -12.39 -0.50
C SER A 23 30.77 -12.50 0.85
N ALA A 24 30.76 -11.43 1.65
CA ALA A 24 31.26 -11.40 3.03
C ALA A 24 30.34 -12.09 4.07
N GLY A 25 29.19 -12.63 3.66
CA GLY A 25 28.23 -13.30 4.55
C GLY A 25 27.49 -12.35 5.50
N ARG A 26 27.49 -11.05 5.21
CA ARG A 26 26.89 -10.02 6.06
C ARG A 26 25.39 -9.90 5.79
N SER A 27 24.62 -9.77 6.86
CA SER A 27 23.19 -9.50 6.81
C SER A 27 22.91 -8.06 6.37
N ILE A 28 21.85 -7.87 5.58
CA ILE A 28 21.59 -6.63 4.85
C ILE A 28 20.17 -6.17 5.14
N LEU A 29 20.05 -4.93 5.64
CA LEU A 29 18.80 -4.19 5.69
C LEU A 29 18.69 -3.28 4.45
N VAL A 30 17.87 -3.68 3.48
CA VAL A 30 17.59 -2.91 2.27
C VAL A 30 16.25 -2.17 2.35
N GLY A 31 16.23 -0.91 1.94
CA GLY A 31 15.00 -0.12 1.93
C GLY A 31 15.17 1.26 1.29
N GLY A 32 14.06 1.96 1.08
CA GLY A 32 14.09 3.37 0.65
C GLY A 32 14.19 4.29 1.87
N GLY A 33 13.11 5.05 2.10
CA GLY A 33 13.00 5.97 3.24
C GLY A 33 12.63 5.33 4.59
N PHE A 34 12.61 4.00 4.70
CA PHE A 34 12.28 3.25 5.93
C PHE A 34 10.97 3.64 6.64
N SER A 35 10.05 4.30 5.93
CA SER A 35 8.78 4.82 6.49
C SER A 35 7.80 3.75 6.95
N LYS A 36 8.09 2.47 6.69
CA LYS A 36 7.20 1.31 6.89
C LYS A 36 7.86 0.27 7.80
N ASN A 37 8.73 0.70 8.72
CA ASN A 37 9.43 -0.22 9.62
C ASN A 37 8.50 -1.02 10.52
N ARG A 38 7.37 -0.43 10.90
CA ARG A 38 6.32 -1.09 11.67
C ARG A 38 5.50 -2.09 10.85
N MET A 39 5.65 -2.15 9.53
CA MET A 39 4.86 -3.05 8.67
C MET A 39 5.53 -4.39 8.42
N GLY A 40 4.76 -5.48 8.42
CA GLY A 40 5.28 -6.80 8.09
C GLY A 40 6.35 -7.30 9.05
N GLY A 41 6.27 -6.92 10.33
CA GLY A 41 7.22 -7.29 11.38
C GLY A 41 8.48 -6.41 11.44
N PRO A 42 9.06 -6.23 12.64
CA PRO A 42 10.29 -5.47 12.78
C PRO A 42 11.45 -6.20 12.09
N PRO A 43 12.28 -5.50 11.30
CA PRO A 43 13.49 -6.12 10.75
C PRO A 43 14.45 -6.49 11.90
N ALA A 44 15.07 -7.66 11.80
CA ALA A 44 16.15 -8.05 12.70
C ALA A 44 17.35 -7.12 12.53
N ALA A 45 18.26 -7.12 13.51
CA ALA A 45 19.53 -6.42 13.39
C ALA A 45 20.28 -6.92 12.15
N ALA A 46 20.86 -5.97 11.40
CA ALA A 46 21.64 -6.24 10.20
C ALA A 46 23.02 -5.58 10.30
N ASP A 47 24.01 -6.20 9.68
CA ASP A 47 25.39 -5.69 9.65
C ASP A 47 25.50 -4.44 8.78
N VAL A 48 24.83 -4.47 7.63
CA VAL A 48 24.88 -3.42 6.60
C VAL A 48 23.48 -2.90 6.29
N ARG A 49 23.35 -1.58 6.12
CA ARG A 49 22.16 -0.94 5.57
C ARG A 49 22.43 -0.45 4.16
N VAL A 50 21.59 -0.86 3.20
CA VAL A 50 21.65 -0.36 1.82
C VAL A 50 20.37 0.42 1.54
N THR A 51 20.48 1.73 1.32
CA THR A 51 19.33 2.58 1.03
C THR A 51 19.23 2.95 -0.45
N THR A 52 18.05 2.77 -1.05
CA THR A 52 17.79 3.21 -2.42
C THR A 52 17.50 4.71 -2.51
N ALA A 53 17.58 5.46 -1.40
CA ALA A 53 17.26 6.89 -1.36
C ALA A 53 18.12 7.76 -2.30
N GLY A 54 19.30 7.29 -2.71
CA GLY A 54 20.16 7.96 -3.70
C GLY A 54 19.73 7.75 -5.16
N LEU A 55 18.79 6.83 -5.43
CA LEU A 55 18.27 6.52 -6.77
C LEU A 55 17.01 7.36 -7.06
N THR A 56 17.18 8.64 -7.42
CA THR A 56 16.08 9.62 -7.48
C THR A 56 15.74 10.16 -8.87
N ARG A 57 16.23 9.54 -9.94
CA ARG A 57 16.05 10.05 -11.32
C ARG A 57 14.74 9.59 -11.95
N VAL A 58 14.09 10.50 -12.67
CA VAL A 58 13.09 10.15 -13.70
C VAL A 58 13.87 9.76 -14.95
N LEU A 59 13.81 8.48 -15.32
CA LEU A 59 14.63 7.92 -16.40
C LEU A 59 14.00 8.14 -17.77
N GLN A 60 12.68 8.04 -17.86
CA GLN A 60 11.92 8.25 -19.08
C GLN A 60 10.52 8.71 -18.75
N TYR A 61 10.10 9.85 -19.28
CA TYR A 61 8.72 10.32 -19.18
C TYR A 61 8.31 11.00 -20.47
N LYS A 62 7.29 10.43 -21.12
CA LYS A 62 6.61 11.03 -22.27
C LYS A 62 5.12 11.06 -21.94
N PRO A 63 4.55 12.21 -21.57
CA PRO A 63 3.16 12.30 -21.08
C PRO A 63 2.14 11.65 -22.02
N ARG A 64 2.33 11.78 -23.34
CA ARG A 64 1.45 11.19 -24.36
C ARG A 64 1.47 9.66 -24.38
N ASP A 65 2.55 9.05 -23.92
CA ASP A 65 2.70 7.59 -23.92
C ASP A 65 2.02 6.94 -22.70
N LEU A 66 1.48 7.74 -21.77
CA LEU A 66 0.86 7.28 -20.52
C LEU A 66 1.70 6.26 -19.76
N THR A 67 3.03 6.45 -19.82
CA THR A 67 4.00 5.63 -19.10
C THR A 67 5.13 6.49 -18.55
N ILE A 68 5.72 6.03 -17.45
CA ILE A 68 6.88 6.67 -16.82
C ILE A 68 7.83 5.62 -16.26
N SER A 69 9.13 5.83 -16.43
CA SER A 69 10.20 5.06 -15.79
C SER A 69 10.91 5.92 -14.77
N VAL A 70 11.02 5.41 -13.55
CA VAL A 70 11.59 6.10 -12.40
C VAL A 70 12.51 5.19 -11.61
N GLU A 71 13.50 5.78 -10.98
CA GLU A 71 14.30 5.09 -9.98
C GLU A 71 13.51 4.87 -8.66
N ALA A 72 13.83 3.78 -7.96
CA ALA A 72 13.08 3.31 -6.80
C ALA A 72 13.18 4.23 -5.55
N GLY A 73 14.18 5.11 -5.51
CA GLY A 73 14.40 6.08 -4.44
C GLY A 73 13.56 7.34 -4.57
N ILE A 74 12.93 7.61 -5.73
CA ILE A 74 12.04 8.76 -5.90
C ILE A 74 10.99 8.76 -4.78
N ARG A 75 10.84 9.91 -4.12
CA ARG A 75 9.78 10.11 -3.13
C ARG A 75 8.42 10.05 -3.81
N TRP A 76 7.45 9.41 -3.17
CA TRP A 76 6.11 9.27 -3.75
C TRP A 76 5.46 10.65 -4.00
N ALA A 77 5.65 11.59 -3.07
CA ALA A 77 5.23 12.98 -3.25
C ALA A 77 5.85 13.65 -4.49
N GLU A 78 7.13 13.37 -4.77
CA GLU A 78 7.83 13.92 -5.93
C GLU A 78 7.32 13.31 -7.25
N LEU A 79 7.13 11.99 -7.29
CA LEU A 79 6.48 11.33 -8.43
C LEU A 79 5.10 11.92 -8.71
N THR A 80 4.31 12.14 -7.66
CA THR A 80 2.98 12.74 -7.76
C THR A 80 3.05 14.16 -8.33
N ARG A 81 4.03 14.96 -7.87
CA ARG A 81 4.26 16.33 -8.34
C ARG A 81 4.61 16.36 -9.83
N VAL A 82 5.57 15.54 -10.27
CA VAL A 82 6.01 15.46 -11.66
C VAL A 82 4.86 15.08 -12.61
N LEU A 83 4.01 14.13 -12.21
CA LEU A 83 2.88 13.70 -13.03
C LEU A 83 1.75 14.74 -13.04
N ALA A 84 1.54 15.47 -11.94
CA ALA A 84 0.51 16.49 -11.85
C ALA A 84 0.73 17.65 -12.83
N GLU A 85 1.99 17.95 -13.21
CA GLU A 85 2.33 18.96 -14.24
C GLU A 85 1.65 18.68 -15.59
N ASN A 86 1.32 17.41 -15.87
CA ASN A 86 0.60 16.99 -17.09
C ASN A 86 -0.80 16.43 -16.79
N GLN A 87 -1.37 16.75 -15.62
CA GLN A 87 -2.67 16.22 -15.17
C GLN A 87 -2.72 14.68 -15.20
N GLN A 88 -1.66 14.01 -14.72
CA GLN A 88 -1.54 12.56 -14.70
C GLN A 88 -1.24 12.04 -13.28
N ALA A 89 -1.44 10.75 -13.07
CA ALA A 89 -1.10 10.09 -11.81
C ALA A 89 -0.76 8.60 -11.99
N VAL A 90 -0.01 8.07 -11.03
CA VAL A 90 -0.05 6.65 -10.65
C VAL A 90 -1.12 6.52 -9.55
N PRO A 91 -2.31 5.99 -9.84
CA PRO A 91 -3.48 6.03 -8.94
C PRO A 91 -3.44 4.95 -7.86
N LEU A 92 -2.31 4.83 -7.15
CA LEU A 92 -2.16 3.93 -6.00
C LEU A 92 -2.53 4.57 -4.68
N ASP A 93 -2.36 5.88 -4.53
CA ASP A 93 -2.64 6.65 -3.30
C ASP A 93 -2.14 5.97 -2.00
N PRO A 94 -0.86 5.56 -1.91
CA PRO A 94 -0.35 4.83 -0.76
C PRO A 94 -0.31 5.73 0.50
N PRO A 95 -0.50 5.15 1.70
CA PRO A 95 -0.17 5.83 2.95
C PRO A 95 1.32 6.16 3.04
N PHE A 96 1.69 7.04 3.97
CA PHE A 96 3.06 7.52 4.21
C PHE A 96 3.62 8.34 3.03
N ALA A 97 2.77 9.01 2.25
CA ALA A 97 3.15 9.57 0.95
C ALA A 97 4.33 10.58 1.03
N GLY A 98 4.47 11.32 2.14
CA GLY A 98 5.57 12.27 2.34
C GLY A 98 6.94 11.63 2.59
N ALA A 99 6.97 10.45 3.22
CA ALA A 99 8.22 9.77 3.58
C ALA A 99 8.52 8.55 2.69
N ALA A 100 7.52 8.02 2.00
CA ALA A 100 7.63 6.84 1.17
C ALA A 100 8.43 7.10 -0.11
N THR A 101 9.23 6.11 -0.52
CA THR A 101 9.81 6.04 -1.87
C THR A 101 9.01 5.09 -2.75
N VAL A 102 9.14 5.21 -4.07
CA VAL A 102 8.51 4.31 -5.05
C VAL A 102 8.80 2.84 -4.74
N GLY A 103 10.07 2.49 -4.54
CA GLY A 103 10.46 1.12 -4.21
C GLY A 103 9.86 0.63 -2.89
N GLY A 104 9.79 1.51 -1.88
CA GLY A 104 9.18 1.18 -0.59
C GLY A 104 7.66 0.97 -0.66
N VAL A 105 6.95 1.73 -1.50
CA VAL A 105 5.51 1.53 -1.76
C VAL A 105 5.26 0.15 -2.38
N LEU A 106 6.05 -0.23 -3.38
CA LEU A 106 5.91 -1.51 -4.07
C LEU A 106 6.34 -2.69 -3.20
N ALA A 107 7.49 -2.59 -2.53
CA ALA A 107 8.00 -3.65 -1.66
C ALA A 107 7.02 -3.97 -0.53
N ALA A 108 6.34 -2.96 0.03
CA ALA A 108 5.31 -3.16 1.06
C ALA A 108 3.89 -3.40 0.48
N ASN A 109 3.72 -3.31 -0.86
CA ASN A 109 2.43 -3.41 -1.56
C ASN A 109 1.33 -2.51 -0.94
N THR A 110 1.71 -1.31 -0.52
CA THR A 110 0.78 -0.36 0.09
C THR A 110 -0.06 0.32 -0.99
N ALA A 111 -1.38 0.35 -0.80
CA ALA A 111 -2.32 0.99 -1.72
C ALA A 111 -3.44 1.67 -0.94
N GLY A 112 -4.00 2.72 -1.53
CA GLY A 112 -5.10 3.51 -1.01
C GLY A 112 -6.46 3.13 -1.58
N PRO A 113 -7.48 3.97 -1.30
CA PRO A 113 -8.88 3.69 -1.63
C PRO A 113 -9.15 3.51 -3.12
N ARG A 114 -8.41 4.22 -3.98
CA ARG A 114 -8.60 4.24 -5.43
C ARG A 114 -8.25 2.93 -6.15
N ARG A 115 -7.63 1.98 -5.43
CA ARG A 115 -7.32 0.63 -5.93
C ARG A 115 -8.53 -0.08 -6.56
N ARG A 116 -9.75 0.20 -6.09
CA ARG A 116 -10.98 -0.38 -6.64
C ARG A 116 -11.14 -0.05 -8.13
N LEU A 117 -11.04 1.22 -8.50
CA LEU A 117 -11.29 1.67 -9.87
C LEU A 117 -10.07 1.49 -10.77
N TYR A 118 -8.87 1.73 -10.24
CA TYR A 118 -7.65 1.79 -11.04
C TYR A 118 -6.74 0.55 -10.95
N GLY A 119 -7.10 -0.42 -10.11
CA GLY A 119 -6.31 -1.64 -9.91
C GLY A 119 -5.16 -1.46 -8.92
N THR A 120 -4.29 -2.45 -8.91
CA THR A 120 -3.23 -2.65 -7.91
C THR A 120 -1.85 -2.26 -8.45
N ALA A 121 -0.84 -2.27 -7.58
CA ALA A 121 0.55 -2.10 -8.01
C ALA A 121 0.95 -3.13 -9.09
N ARG A 122 0.41 -4.35 -9.04
CA ARG A 122 0.66 -5.41 -10.03
C ARG A 122 0.00 -5.15 -11.38
N ASP A 123 -1.01 -4.28 -11.44
CA ASP A 123 -1.71 -3.89 -12.66
C ASP A 123 -1.06 -2.66 -13.30
N LEU A 124 -0.50 -1.78 -12.47
CA LEU A 124 0.11 -0.52 -12.90
C LEU A 124 1.59 -0.64 -13.24
N VAL A 125 2.32 -1.57 -12.62
CA VAL A 125 3.73 -1.83 -12.97
C VAL A 125 3.81 -2.67 -14.24
N ILE A 126 4.45 -2.11 -15.26
CA ILE A 126 4.63 -2.73 -16.59
C ILE A 126 6.08 -3.17 -16.85
N GLY A 127 7.00 -2.80 -15.96
CA GLY A 127 8.38 -3.25 -15.97
C GLY A 127 9.13 -2.87 -14.70
N MET A 128 10.19 -3.59 -14.40
CA MET A 128 11.00 -3.38 -13.20
C MET A 128 12.45 -3.81 -13.47
N THR A 129 13.41 -3.09 -12.90
CA THR A 129 14.79 -3.56 -12.78
C THR A 129 15.12 -3.73 -11.31
N PHE A 130 15.74 -4.85 -10.94
CA PHE A 130 16.14 -5.14 -9.57
C PHE A 130 17.54 -5.76 -9.51
N ALA A 131 18.21 -5.53 -8.38
CA ALA A 131 19.54 -6.04 -8.09
C ALA A 131 19.46 -7.27 -7.17
N THR A 132 20.13 -8.36 -7.55
CA THR A 132 20.23 -9.59 -6.76
C THR A 132 21.47 -9.59 -5.85
N LEU A 133 21.56 -10.56 -4.93
CA LEU A 133 22.71 -10.72 -4.05
C LEU A 133 23.99 -11.17 -4.77
N GLU A 134 23.90 -11.65 -6.02
CA GLU A 134 25.04 -11.93 -6.87
C GLU A 134 25.55 -10.68 -7.62
N GLY A 135 24.93 -9.52 -7.39
CA GLY A 135 25.28 -8.27 -8.08
C GLY A 135 24.78 -8.19 -9.52
N LYS A 136 23.78 -9.00 -9.88
CA LYS A 136 23.16 -8.96 -11.21
C LYS A 136 21.99 -7.98 -11.21
N LEU A 137 21.91 -7.16 -12.26
CA LEU A 137 20.73 -6.39 -12.60
C LEU A 137 19.82 -7.20 -13.50
N VAL A 138 18.63 -7.55 -12.99
CA VAL A 138 17.62 -8.29 -13.72
C VAL A 138 16.51 -7.32 -14.13
N ARG A 139 16.17 -7.34 -15.42
CA ARG A 139 15.11 -6.51 -16.00
C ARG A 139 13.93 -7.38 -16.41
N THR A 140 12.73 -7.00 -16.02
CA THR A 140 11.47 -7.64 -16.44
C THR A 140 10.51 -6.61 -17.01
N GLY A 141 9.67 -7.04 -17.96
CA GLY A 141 8.74 -6.16 -18.65
C GLY A 141 9.42 -5.04 -19.45
N GLY A 142 8.71 -3.95 -19.68
CA GLY A 142 9.18 -2.86 -20.54
C GLY A 142 8.37 -1.59 -20.39
N MET A 143 8.47 -0.69 -21.37
CA MET A 143 7.65 0.52 -21.46
C MET A 143 6.38 0.29 -22.30
N VAL A 144 6.07 -0.98 -22.61
CA VAL A 144 4.89 -1.38 -23.38
C VAL A 144 3.92 -2.12 -22.47
N VAL A 145 2.62 -1.88 -22.68
CA VAL A 145 1.55 -2.44 -21.84
C VAL A 145 1.36 -3.94 -22.09
N LYS A 146 1.58 -4.42 -23.32
CA LYS A 146 1.45 -5.83 -23.68
C LYS A 146 2.83 -6.49 -23.72
N ASN A 147 3.15 -7.26 -22.68
CA ASN A 147 4.34 -8.11 -22.61
C ASN A 147 3.90 -9.57 -22.65
N VAL A 148 4.21 -10.29 -23.74
CA VAL A 148 3.76 -11.69 -23.97
C VAL A 148 4.93 -12.69 -23.83
N ALA A 149 6.09 -12.25 -23.32
CA ALA A 149 7.27 -13.09 -23.21
C ALA A 149 7.64 -13.35 -21.74
N GLY A 150 7.58 -14.62 -21.34
CA GLY A 150 8.08 -15.11 -20.06
C GLY A 150 7.20 -14.78 -18.84
N LEU A 151 7.69 -15.18 -17.67
CA LEU A 151 7.09 -14.85 -16.38
C LEU A 151 7.53 -13.46 -15.96
N ASP A 152 6.59 -12.64 -15.48
CA ASP A 152 6.90 -11.31 -14.97
C ASP A 152 7.47 -11.38 -13.54
N MET A 153 8.74 -11.80 -13.45
CA MET A 153 9.43 -12.04 -12.17
C MET A 153 9.51 -10.78 -11.30
N GLY A 154 9.48 -9.57 -11.89
CA GLY A 154 9.48 -8.32 -11.14
C GLY A 154 8.25 -8.17 -10.24
N LYS A 155 7.11 -8.77 -10.60
CA LYS A 155 5.90 -8.75 -9.76
C LYS A 155 6.04 -9.54 -8.46
N LEU A 156 7.03 -10.44 -8.34
CA LEU A 156 7.35 -11.11 -7.08
C LEU A 156 7.88 -10.13 -6.03
N LEU A 157 8.51 -9.03 -6.45
CA LEU A 157 9.05 -8.02 -5.53
C LEU A 157 7.95 -7.15 -4.91
N ILE A 158 6.78 -7.09 -5.53
CA ILE A 158 5.63 -6.37 -5.00
C ILE A 158 5.05 -7.15 -3.81
N GLY A 159 5.21 -6.59 -2.61
CA GLY A 159 4.84 -7.22 -1.34
C GLY A 159 5.94 -8.09 -0.73
N SER A 160 7.16 -8.06 -1.27
CA SER A 160 8.30 -8.85 -0.76
C SER A 160 8.96 -8.25 0.50
N PHE A 161 8.65 -7.00 0.86
CA PHE A 161 9.35 -6.24 1.89
C PHE A 161 10.87 -6.21 1.71
N GLY A 162 11.37 -6.35 0.47
CA GLY A 162 12.81 -6.35 0.15
C GLY A 162 13.54 -7.63 0.57
N THR A 163 12.83 -8.71 0.88
CA THR A 163 13.46 -9.99 1.26
C THR A 163 14.00 -10.78 0.06
N LEU A 164 13.56 -10.46 -1.17
CA LEU A 164 13.98 -11.20 -2.37
C LEU A 164 15.12 -10.49 -3.13
N ALA A 165 14.97 -9.20 -3.39
CA ALA A 165 15.92 -8.40 -4.14
C ALA A 165 15.69 -6.91 -3.87
N ALA A 166 16.64 -6.07 -4.29
CA ALA A 166 16.48 -4.62 -4.20
C ALA A 166 15.91 -4.04 -5.50
N ILE A 167 14.75 -3.39 -5.43
CA ILE A 167 14.16 -2.70 -6.59
C ILE A 167 15.03 -1.48 -6.92
N ALA A 168 15.51 -1.39 -8.16
CA ALA A 168 16.34 -0.29 -8.65
C ALA A 168 15.52 0.72 -9.47
N THR A 169 14.71 0.23 -10.41
CA THR A 169 13.89 1.06 -11.30
C THR A 169 12.52 0.44 -11.53
N VAL A 170 11.51 1.27 -11.82
CA VAL A 170 10.13 0.85 -12.03
C VAL A 170 9.54 1.62 -13.20
N ASN A 171 8.83 0.88 -14.06
CA ASN A 171 8.03 1.44 -15.14
C ASN A 171 6.55 1.31 -14.79
N PHE A 172 5.85 2.43 -14.78
CA PHE A 172 4.41 2.50 -14.54
C PHE A 172 3.66 2.80 -15.82
N LYS A 173 2.47 2.20 -15.95
CA LYS A 173 1.35 2.80 -16.66
C LYS A 173 0.75 3.87 -15.75
N ILE A 174 0.48 5.05 -16.31
CA ILE A 174 -0.17 6.18 -15.64
C ILE A 174 -1.51 6.48 -16.30
N VAL A 175 -2.34 7.27 -15.61
CA VAL A 175 -3.66 7.67 -16.08
C VAL A 175 -3.82 9.18 -16.04
N PRO A 176 -4.61 9.79 -16.93
CA PRO A 176 -5.07 11.17 -16.76
C PRO A 176 -5.88 11.30 -15.48
N LEU A 177 -5.69 12.41 -14.78
CA LEU A 177 -6.55 12.84 -13.68
C LEU A 177 -7.89 13.32 -14.23
N PRO A 178 -9.00 13.08 -13.51
CA PRO A 178 -10.28 13.66 -13.88
C PRO A 178 -10.22 15.20 -13.77
N PRO A 179 -10.99 15.94 -14.59
CA PRO A 179 -11.06 17.40 -14.50
C PRO A 179 -11.50 17.90 -13.12
N GLU A 180 -12.41 17.17 -12.47
CA GLU A 180 -12.88 17.44 -11.13
C GLU A 180 -12.90 16.14 -10.30
N SER A 181 -12.55 16.27 -9.03
CA SER A 181 -12.72 15.20 -8.03
C SER A 181 -13.49 15.73 -6.83
N ARG A 182 -14.45 14.94 -6.33
CA ARG A 182 -15.27 15.31 -5.17
C ARG A 182 -15.49 14.13 -4.24
N HIS A 183 -15.51 14.43 -2.94
CA HIS A 183 -15.97 13.49 -1.92
C HIS A 183 -17.41 13.80 -1.53
N PHE A 184 -18.26 12.79 -1.56
CA PHE A 184 -19.61 12.82 -1.02
C PHE A 184 -19.65 11.96 0.25
N LEU A 185 -20.24 12.49 1.31
CA LEU A 185 -20.40 11.79 2.58
C LEU A 185 -21.86 11.53 2.86
N LEU A 186 -22.17 10.30 3.28
CA LEU A 186 -23.46 9.93 3.85
C LEU A 186 -23.20 9.42 5.27
N ALA A 187 -23.95 9.93 6.24
CA ALA A 187 -23.84 9.53 7.65
C ALA A 187 -25.13 8.81 8.09
N PHE A 188 -24.96 7.77 8.92
CA PHE A 188 -26.03 6.90 9.38
C PHE A 188 -25.86 6.60 10.87
N HIS A 189 -26.97 6.22 11.53
CA HIS A 189 -26.94 5.83 12.94
C HIS A 189 -26.55 4.36 13.14
N SER A 190 -26.76 3.51 12.12
CA SER A 190 -26.48 2.08 12.20
C SER A 190 -25.59 1.57 11.08
N LEU A 191 -24.82 0.53 11.38
CA LEU A 191 -24.00 -0.18 10.40
C LEU A 191 -24.87 -0.84 9.32
N ASP A 192 -26.02 -1.40 9.69
CA ASP A 192 -26.86 -2.14 8.75
C ASP A 192 -27.48 -1.21 7.67
N GLU A 193 -27.86 0.01 8.03
CA GLU A 193 -28.27 1.05 7.07
C GLU A 193 -27.12 1.43 6.14
N THR A 194 -25.94 1.70 6.71
CA THR A 194 -24.74 2.07 5.95
C THR A 194 -24.35 0.97 4.96
N ASP A 195 -24.39 -0.29 5.40
CA ASP A 195 -24.08 -1.49 4.61
C ASP A 195 -25.11 -1.70 3.50
N ALA A 196 -26.40 -1.46 3.75
CA ALA A 196 -27.45 -1.52 2.74
C ALA A 196 -27.23 -0.49 1.63
N VAL A 197 -26.91 0.77 1.99
CA VAL A 197 -26.57 1.82 1.02
C VAL A 197 -25.29 1.47 0.26
N ARG A 198 -24.25 0.98 0.95
CA ARG A 198 -23.02 0.50 0.31
C ARG A 198 -23.32 -0.55 -0.76
N ARG A 199 -24.10 -1.58 -0.42
CA ARG A 199 -24.48 -2.66 -1.35
C ARG A 199 -25.26 -2.12 -2.55
N ARG A 200 -26.17 -1.18 -2.34
CA ARG A 200 -26.93 -0.53 -3.42
C ARG A 200 -26.02 0.24 -4.38
N ILE A 201 -25.02 0.96 -3.87
CA ILE A 201 -24.03 1.65 -4.72
C ILE A 201 -23.21 0.63 -5.51
N LEU A 202 -22.73 -0.44 -4.87
CA LEU A 202 -21.91 -1.48 -5.52
C LEU A 202 -22.67 -2.30 -6.57
N ALA A 203 -23.98 -2.50 -6.38
CA ALA A 203 -24.85 -3.16 -7.35
C ALA A 203 -25.36 -2.22 -8.45
N GLY A 204 -25.17 -0.92 -8.29
CA GLY A 204 -25.64 0.11 -9.20
C GLY A 204 -24.69 0.35 -10.38
N VAL A 205 -25.07 1.31 -11.22
CA VAL A 205 -24.28 1.77 -12.38
C VAL A 205 -23.17 2.75 -12.01
N LEU A 206 -23.21 3.32 -10.80
CA LEU A 206 -22.20 4.25 -10.31
C LEU A 206 -20.90 3.50 -10.05
N GLN A 207 -19.80 4.02 -10.59
CA GLN A 207 -18.45 3.47 -10.41
C GLN A 207 -17.56 4.50 -9.71
N PRO A 208 -17.76 4.76 -8.39
CA PRO A 208 -16.92 5.71 -7.68
C PRO A 208 -15.45 5.25 -7.69
N ALA A 209 -14.55 6.23 -7.68
CA ALA A 209 -13.11 6.00 -7.62
C ALA A 209 -12.71 5.31 -6.31
N ALA A 210 -13.34 5.71 -5.21
CA ALA A 210 -13.19 5.07 -3.90
C ALA A 210 -14.52 4.99 -3.16
N LEU A 211 -14.63 3.98 -2.29
CA LEU A 211 -15.77 3.78 -1.40
C LEU A 211 -15.24 3.29 -0.06
N ASP A 212 -15.22 4.17 0.93
CA ASP A 212 -14.74 3.93 2.28
C ASP A 212 -15.89 3.97 3.28
N LEU A 213 -15.90 3.06 4.24
CA LEU A 213 -16.87 3.01 5.34
C LEU A 213 -16.11 3.16 6.65
N LEU A 214 -16.44 4.20 7.41
CA LEU A 214 -15.86 4.51 8.71
C LEU A 214 -16.86 4.16 9.81
N ASN A 215 -16.39 3.48 10.85
CA ASN A 215 -17.18 3.35 12.08
C ASN A 215 -17.18 4.68 12.86
N PRO A 216 -18.08 4.86 13.86
CA PRO A 216 -18.19 6.12 14.61
C PRO A 216 -16.87 6.59 15.24
N GLN A 217 -16.07 5.65 15.75
CA GLN A 217 -14.78 5.98 16.36
C GLN A 217 -13.76 6.51 15.33
N ALA A 218 -13.71 5.94 14.12
CA ALA A 218 -12.86 6.44 13.04
C ALA A 218 -13.42 7.71 12.38
N ALA A 219 -14.75 7.86 12.30
CA ALA A 219 -15.39 9.07 11.80
C ALA A 219 -15.02 10.30 12.64
N ALA A 220 -14.94 10.14 13.97
CA ALA A 220 -14.55 11.19 14.90
C ALA A 220 -13.15 11.77 14.61
N TRP A 221 -12.21 10.98 14.06
CA TRP A 221 -10.88 11.46 13.65
C TRP A 221 -10.93 12.56 12.59
N PHE A 222 -12.03 12.65 11.86
CA PHE A 222 -12.24 13.62 10.78
C PHE A 222 -13.31 14.66 11.14
N GLY A 223 -13.73 14.73 12.41
CA GLY A 223 -14.80 15.63 12.86
C GLY A 223 -16.18 15.23 12.34
N LEU A 224 -16.41 13.93 12.13
CA LEU A 224 -17.68 13.37 11.65
C LEU A 224 -18.31 12.49 12.72
N GLU A 225 -19.64 12.34 12.67
CA GLU A 225 -20.42 11.57 13.63
C GLU A 225 -21.16 10.39 12.99
N GLY A 226 -21.33 9.32 13.75
CA GLY A 226 -22.03 8.12 13.30
C GLY A 226 -21.23 7.26 12.32
N TRP A 227 -21.91 6.34 11.65
CA TRP A 227 -21.33 5.52 10.59
C TRP A 227 -21.28 6.35 9.30
N VAL A 228 -20.10 6.47 8.69
CA VAL A 228 -19.91 7.33 7.51
C VAL A 228 -19.52 6.51 6.30
N LEU A 229 -20.22 6.71 5.19
CA LEU A 229 -19.82 6.25 3.87
C LEU A 229 -19.21 7.42 3.09
N SER A 230 -17.90 7.34 2.83
CA SER A 230 -17.15 8.29 2.02
C SER A 230 -17.01 7.78 0.60
N ILE A 231 -17.46 8.58 -0.36
CA ILE A 231 -17.52 8.21 -1.78
C ILE A 231 -16.71 9.22 -2.57
N GLU A 232 -15.58 8.79 -3.12
CA GLU A 232 -14.76 9.62 -4.01
C GLU A 232 -15.21 9.43 -5.46
N VAL A 233 -15.41 10.55 -6.15
CA VAL A 233 -15.87 10.58 -7.54
C VAL A 233 -14.94 11.48 -8.34
N GLY A 234 -14.50 10.99 -9.50
CA GLY A 234 -13.79 11.77 -10.50
C GLY A 234 -14.60 11.90 -11.79
N GLY A 235 -14.67 13.09 -12.37
CA GLY A 235 -15.35 13.31 -13.64
C GLY A 235 -15.41 14.78 -14.03
N ASN A 236 -16.21 15.10 -15.06
CA ASN A 236 -16.58 16.48 -15.35
C ASN A 236 -17.80 16.90 -14.49
N ALA A 237 -18.14 18.19 -14.50
CA ALA A 237 -19.29 18.74 -13.78
C ALA A 237 -20.61 17.95 -13.96
N ALA A 238 -20.89 17.42 -15.15
CA ALA A 238 -22.11 16.63 -15.40
C ALA A 238 -22.09 15.28 -14.66
N VAL A 239 -20.94 14.61 -14.62
CA VAL A 239 -20.74 13.39 -13.83
C VAL A 239 -20.87 13.72 -12.34
N ILE A 240 -20.19 14.75 -11.84
CA ILE A 240 -20.28 15.16 -10.43
C ILE A 240 -21.73 15.49 -10.03
N GLY A 241 -22.45 16.23 -10.87
CA GLY A 241 -23.85 16.58 -10.65
C GLY A 241 -24.78 15.37 -10.64
N ARG A 242 -24.50 14.34 -11.45
CA ARG A 242 -25.24 13.07 -11.43
C ARG A 242 -25.04 12.34 -10.10
N TYR A 243 -23.78 12.20 -9.64
CA TYR A 243 -23.49 11.58 -8.35
C TYR A 243 -24.16 12.33 -7.19
N GLN A 244 -24.13 13.66 -7.19
CA GLN A 244 -24.79 14.44 -6.15
C GLN A 244 -26.29 14.14 -6.06
N ARG A 245 -26.99 14.05 -7.20
CA ARG A 245 -28.44 13.72 -7.23
C ARG A 245 -28.72 12.28 -6.79
N GLU A 246 -28.00 11.31 -7.35
CA GLU A 246 -28.24 9.89 -7.05
C GLU A 246 -27.88 9.55 -5.60
N LEU A 247 -26.77 10.07 -5.07
CA LEU A 247 -26.38 9.86 -3.68
C LEU A 247 -27.28 10.62 -2.70
N GLY A 248 -27.71 11.83 -3.05
CA GLY A 248 -28.69 12.59 -2.24
C GLY A 248 -30.05 11.90 -2.12
N ALA A 249 -30.41 11.03 -3.07
CA ALA A 249 -31.61 10.20 -2.98
C ALA A 249 -31.44 8.98 -2.03
N LEU A 250 -30.20 8.65 -1.64
CA LEU A 250 -29.90 7.58 -0.68
C LEU A 250 -29.81 8.08 0.77
N GLY A 251 -29.67 9.39 0.96
CA GLY A 251 -29.62 10.03 2.27
C GLY A 251 -29.09 11.47 2.20
N PRO A 252 -29.22 12.24 3.29
CA PRO A 252 -28.69 13.59 3.35
C PRO A 252 -27.17 13.58 3.22
N LEU A 253 -26.65 14.41 2.32
CA LEU A 253 -25.20 14.57 2.13
C LEU A 253 -24.63 15.45 3.25
N VAL A 254 -23.57 14.96 3.88
CA VAL A 254 -22.81 15.70 4.89
C VAL A 254 -21.67 16.46 4.22
N HIS A 255 -21.33 17.63 4.75
CA HIS A 255 -20.19 18.40 4.28
C HIS A 255 -18.89 17.62 4.50
N ALA A 256 -18.11 17.43 3.43
CA ALA A 256 -16.81 16.79 3.53
C ALA A 256 -15.77 17.79 4.08
N PRO A 257 -15.04 17.44 5.17
CA PRO A 257 -13.96 18.26 5.67
C PRO A 257 -12.90 18.52 4.60
N GLU A 258 -12.26 19.69 4.67
CA GLU A 258 -11.18 20.02 3.75
C GLU A 258 -10.03 19.01 3.83
N GLY A 259 -9.52 18.60 2.67
CA GLY A 259 -8.41 17.66 2.57
C GLY A 259 -8.73 16.22 2.99
N LEU A 260 -10.00 15.85 3.24
CA LEU A 260 -10.42 14.51 3.70
C LEU A 260 -9.74 13.36 2.94
N ALA A 261 -9.58 13.48 1.61
CA ALA A 261 -8.88 12.49 0.78
C ALA A 261 -7.47 12.18 1.30
N GLY A 262 -6.68 13.23 1.57
CA GLY A 262 -5.34 13.10 2.12
C GLY A 262 -5.38 12.57 3.54
N GLN A 263 -6.36 12.99 4.35
CA GLN A 263 -6.49 12.53 5.74
C GLN A 263 -6.84 11.03 5.82
N LEU A 264 -7.77 10.54 4.98
CA LEU A 264 -8.13 9.12 4.87
C LEU A 264 -6.98 8.25 4.36
N ARG A 265 -6.17 8.80 3.45
CA ARG A 265 -4.94 8.15 2.96
C ARG A 265 -3.90 8.03 4.07
N GLU A 266 -3.71 9.09 4.86
CA GLU A 266 -2.71 9.15 5.93
C GLU A 266 -3.24 8.68 7.30
N ALA A 267 -4.41 8.05 7.36
CA ALA A 267 -5.02 7.60 8.62
C ALA A 267 -4.11 6.65 9.40
N THR A 268 -3.49 5.68 8.71
CA THR A 268 -2.54 4.74 9.34
C THR A 268 -1.30 5.40 9.90
N PRO A 269 -0.50 6.19 9.15
CA PRO A 269 0.66 6.88 9.72
C PRO A 269 0.31 7.81 10.88
N ARG A 270 -0.82 8.54 10.80
CA ARG A 270 -1.28 9.41 11.89
C ARG A 270 -1.57 8.61 13.15
N PHE A 271 -2.37 7.54 13.03
CA PHE A 271 -2.64 6.64 14.15
C PHE A 271 -1.36 6.09 14.79
N LEU A 272 -0.39 5.64 13.99
CA LEU A 272 0.87 5.09 14.50
C LEU A 272 1.74 6.13 15.20
N ALA A 273 1.66 7.40 14.80
CA ALA A 273 2.35 8.50 15.46
C ALA A 273 1.71 8.83 16.82
N ASP A 274 0.38 8.84 16.88
CA ASP A 274 -0.37 9.15 18.11
C ASP A 274 -0.37 7.97 19.10
N HIS A 275 -0.23 6.74 18.60
CA HIS A 275 -0.21 5.51 19.38
C HIS A 275 1.07 4.70 19.11
N PRO A 276 2.20 5.04 19.76
CA PRO A 276 3.47 4.31 19.61
C PRO A 276 3.35 2.81 19.93
N GLU A 277 2.53 2.46 20.93
CA GLU A 277 2.23 1.08 21.34
C GLU A 277 1.02 0.48 20.61
N GLY A 278 0.37 1.27 19.74
CA GLY A 278 -0.78 0.81 18.97
C GLY A 278 -0.41 -0.21 17.90
N LEU A 279 -1.39 -1.00 17.47
CA LEU A 279 -1.24 -1.91 16.35
C LEU A 279 -2.34 -1.71 15.31
N VAL A 280 -2.09 -2.14 14.07
CA VAL A 280 -3.06 -2.05 12.97
C VAL A 280 -3.23 -3.42 12.35
N MET A 281 -4.46 -3.92 12.36
CA MET A 281 -4.82 -5.17 11.72
C MET A 281 -5.47 -4.88 10.37
N ARG A 282 -5.12 -5.67 9.36
CA ARG A 282 -5.77 -5.64 8.05
C ARG A 282 -6.57 -6.92 7.86
N VAL A 283 -7.88 -6.79 7.70
CA VAL A 283 -8.79 -7.89 7.41
C VAL A 283 -9.15 -7.86 5.94
N THR A 284 -8.87 -8.93 5.21
CA THR A 284 -9.33 -9.12 3.84
C THR A 284 -10.51 -10.07 3.85
N SER A 285 -11.66 -9.64 3.35
CA SER A 285 -12.92 -10.36 3.41
C SER A 285 -13.68 -10.24 2.08
N THR A 286 -14.73 -11.03 1.91
CA THR A 286 -15.66 -10.83 0.79
C THR A 286 -16.48 -9.54 1.01
N LEU A 287 -17.06 -8.99 -0.07
CA LEU A 287 -17.91 -7.78 0.04
C LEU A 287 -19.16 -7.98 0.92
N ALA A 288 -19.62 -9.22 1.08
CA ALA A 288 -20.73 -9.58 1.96
C ALA A 288 -20.34 -9.59 3.45
N GLU A 289 -19.08 -9.85 3.75
CA GLU A 289 -18.56 -9.96 5.13
C GLU A 289 -18.11 -8.61 5.70
N VAL A 290 -18.04 -7.53 4.91
CA VAL A 290 -17.56 -6.21 5.37
C VAL A 290 -18.27 -5.73 6.65
N ALA A 291 -19.60 -5.79 6.71
CA ALA A 291 -20.32 -5.44 7.94
C ALA A 291 -20.07 -6.42 9.08
N ALA A 292 -19.90 -7.73 8.80
CA ALA A 292 -19.56 -8.69 9.83
C ALA A 292 -18.18 -8.38 10.45
N VAL A 293 -17.18 -8.00 9.66
CA VAL A 293 -15.88 -7.54 10.17
C VAL A 293 -16.05 -6.28 11.04
N LEU A 294 -16.78 -5.27 10.55
CA LEU A 294 -16.95 -4.00 11.26
C LEU A 294 -17.75 -4.14 12.57
N ARG A 295 -18.66 -5.11 12.68
CA ARG A 295 -19.37 -5.43 13.93
C ARG A 295 -18.43 -5.88 15.05
N HIS A 296 -17.32 -6.53 14.71
CA HIS A 296 -16.34 -7.05 15.67
C HIS A 296 -15.19 -6.05 15.93
N ALA A 297 -15.23 -4.86 15.32
CA ALA A 297 -14.24 -3.83 15.59
C ALA A 297 -14.45 -3.22 16.98
N SER A 298 -13.51 -3.45 17.90
CA SER A 298 -13.52 -2.86 19.25
C SER A 298 -13.03 -1.41 19.29
N GLY A 299 -12.26 -0.99 18.28
CA GLY A 299 -11.69 0.35 18.15
C GLY A 299 -12.08 1.06 16.83
N PRO A 300 -11.40 2.15 16.48
CA PRO A 300 -11.56 2.81 15.18
C PRO A 300 -11.34 1.82 14.03
N ALA A 301 -12.19 1.88 13.02
CA ALA A 301 -12.11 1.01 11.84
C ALA A 301 -12.46 1.77 10.57
N ILE A 302 -11.63 1.57 9.53
CA ILE A 302 -11.84 2.11 8.20
C ILE A 302 -11.84 0.94 7.21
N SER A 303 -12.99 0.68 6.60
CA SER A 303 -13.13 -0.29 5.53
C SER A 303 -13.00 0.37 4.18
N ARG A 304 -12.10 -0.14 3.33
CA ARG A 304 -12.15 0.04 1.87
C ARG A 304 -13.32 -0.78 1.35
N ALA A 305 -14.52 -0.27 1.59
CA ALA A 305 -15.76 -1.01 1.58
C ALA A 305 -16.15 -1.53 0.18
N GLY A 306 -15.56 -0.95 -0.88
CA GLY A 306 -15.69 -1.44 -2.24
C GLY A 306 -14.68 -2.52 -2.67
N SER A 307 -13.71 -2.89 -1.82
CA SER A 307 -12.69 -3.91 -2.11
C SER A 307 -12.57 -5.01 -1.04
N GLY A 308 -13.31 -4.91 0.07
CA GLY A 308 -13.33 -5.93 1.13
C GLY A 308 -12.11 -5.89 2.06
N VAL A 309 -11.34 -4.81 2.04
CA VAL A 309 -10.18 -4.62 2.93
C VAL A 309 -10.55 -3.69 4.06
N THR A 310 -10.48 -4.16 5.30
CA THR A 310 -10.78 -3.36 6.50
C THR A 310 -9.53 -3.20 7.36
N TYR A 311 -9.22 -1.95 7.72
CA TYR A 311 -8.18 -1.61 8.67
C TYR A 311 -8.82 -1.40 10.04
N LEU A 312 -8.37 -2.18 11.03
CA LEU A 312 -8.76 -2.07 12.43
C LEU A 312 -7.59 -1.46 13.20
N TYR A 313 -7.86 -0.40 13.93
CA TYR A 313 -6.87 0.33 14.70
C TYR A 313 -7.05 -0.01 16.18
N CYS A 314 -5.99 -0.51 16.81
CA CYS A 314 -6.00 -0.99 18.18
C CYS A 314 -5.04 -0.11 19.01
N PRO A 315 -5.53 1.00 19.61
CA PRO A 315 -4.68 1.95 20.36
C PRO A 315 -3.86 1.32 21.48
N ASN A 316 -4.43 0.32 22.15
CA ASN A 316 -3.84 -0.33 23.32
C ASN A 316 -2.97 -1.55 22.96
N GLY A 317 -2.72 -1.81 21.68
CA GLY A 317 -1.92 -2.96 21.24
C GLY A 317 -2.62 -4.32 21.37
N ASN A 318 -3.90 -4.36 21.75
CA ASN A 318 -4.67 -5.60 21.85
C ASN A 318 -5.41 -5.90 20.54
N PRO A 319 -5.12 -7.01 19.86
CA PRO A 319 -5.80 -7.36 18.61
C PRO A 319 -7.26 -7.72 18.86
N ALA A 320 -8.13 -7.35 17.92
CA ALA A 320 -9.53 -7.75 17.94
C ALA A 320 -9.72 -9.16 17.37
N GLU A 321 -10.57 -9.97 18.00
CA GLU A 321 -10.97 -11.27 17.44
C GLU A 321 -11.98 -11.06 16.31
N ILE A 322 -11.61 -11.46 15.09
CA ILE A 322 -12.45 -11.31 13.90
C ILE A 322 -12.76 -12.72 13.34
N PRO A 323 -14.02 -13.17 13.38
CA PRO A 323 -14.38 -14.54 13.01
C PRO A 323 -14.46 -14.79 11.51
N VAL A 324 -14.37 -13.75 10.68
CA VAL A 324 -14.56 -13.83 9.22
C VAL A 324 -13.42 -13.15 8.45
N GLY A 325 -13.16 -13.64 7.24
CA GLY A 325 -12.07 -13.15 6.41
C GLY A 325 -10.68 -13.59 6.90
N LYS A 326 -9.65 -13.04 6.26
CA LYS A 326 -8.24 -13.25 6.57
C LYS A 326 -7.67 -12.03 7.28
N VAL A 327 -7.34 -12.21 8.54
CA VAL A 327 -6.74 -11.18 9.39
C VAL A 327 -5.23 -11.28 9.28
N ILE A 328 -4.55 -10.16 9.02
CA ILE A 328 -3.10 -10.05 9.17
C ILE A 328 -2.78 -8.88 10.11
N LEU A 329 -1.67 -8.96 10.85
CA LEU A 329 -1.13 -7.77 11.47
C LEU A 329 -0.39 -6.94 10.41
N GLU A 330 -0.96 -5.78 10.07
CA GLU A 330 -0.38 -4.89 9.08
C GLU A 330 0.79 -4.11 9.71
N CYS A 331 0.56 -3.54 10.90
CA CYS A 331 1.54 -2.75 11.64
C CYS A 331 1.64 -3.20 13.11
N SER A 332 2.86 -3.33 13.64
CA SER A 332 3.15 -3.59 15.06
C SER A 332 4.03 -2.47 15.67
N PRO A 333 4.10 -2.34 17.00
CA PRO A 333 5.23 -1.68 17.66
C PRO A 333 6.56 -2.31 17.23
N GLU A 334 7.65 -1.53 17.21
CA GLU A 334 8.95 -1.98 16.72
C GLU A 334 9.64 -2.98 17.66
N HIS A 335 9.29 -2.94 18.96
CA HIS A 335 9.86 -3.84 19.98
C HIS A 335 9.06 -5.14 20.17
N GLN A 336 7.84 -5.23 19.62
CA GLN A 336 6.98 -6.38 19.84
C GLN A 336 7.38 -7.53 18.91
N THR A 337 8.25 -8.39 19.42
CA THR A 337 8.64 -9.64 18.76
C THR A 337 7.85 -10.81 19.35
N THR A 338 7.11 -11.51 18.49
CA THR A 338 6.91 -12.97 18.52
C THR A 338 5.88 -13.65 19.43
N GLU A 339 5.12 -13.00 20.33
CA GLU A 339 4.10 -13.73 21.13
C GLU A 339 2.67 -13.74 20.56
N LEU A 340 2.34 -12.79 19.68
CA LEU A 340 1.03 -12.77 19.01
C LEU A 340 1.11 -13.58 17.71
N VAL A 341 0.03 -14.27 17.32
CA VAL A 341 -0.07 -14.86 15.97
C VAL A 341 -0.31 -13.73 14.99
N LEU A 342 0.78 -13.18 14.44
CA LEU A 342 0.77 -11.94 13.64
C LEU A 342 0.36 -12.12 12.17
N TRP A 343 0.24 -13.37 11.75
CA TRP A 343 -0.11 -13.78 10.38
C TRP A 343 -1.05 -14.98 10.48
N PRO A 344 -2.09 -15.08 9.61
CA PRO A 344 -3.02 -16.20 9.64
C PRO A 344 -2.23 -17.50 9.43
N GLU A 345 -2.82 -18.64 9.81
CA GLU A 345 -2.19 -19.92 9.51
C GLU A 345 -1.81 -19.97 8.02
N PRO A 346 -0.53 -20.23 7.71
CA PRO A 346 -0.07 -20.14 6.34
C PRO A 346 -0.75 -21.22 5.51
N GLY A 347 -1.17 -20.85 4.30
CA GLY A 347 -1.71 -21.80 3.35
C GLY A 347 -0.62 -22.68 2.73
N PRO A 348 -1.01 -23.59 1.81
CA PRO A 348 -0.06 -24.43 1.07
C PRO A 348 0.92 -23.62 0.19
N ASP A 349 0.61 -22.35 -0.06
CA ASP A 349 1.44 -21.40 -0.79
C ASP A 349 2.71 -20.99 -0.03
N LEU A 350 2.77 -21.13 1.30
CA LEU A 350 3.95 -20.75 2.08
C LEU A 350 5.20 -21.54 1.67
N GLU A 351 5.08 -22.84 1.39
CA GLU A 351 6.23 -23.65 0.97
C GLU A 351 6.77 -23.21 -0.39
N LEU A 352 5.89 -22.74 -1.29
CA LEU A 352 6.31 -22.12 -2.54
C LEU A 352 7.02 -20.79 -2.28
N MET A 353 6.50 -19.95 -1.37
CA MET A 353 7.14 -18.67 -0.99
C MET A 353 8.55 -18.90 -0.43
N LYS A 354 8.74 -19.89 0.46
CA LYS A 354 10.06 -20.26 1.00
C LYS A 354 11.01 -20.79 -0.08
N ARG A 355 10.51 -21.54 -1.06
CA ARG A 355 11.33 -21.98 -2.21
C ARG A 355 11.78 -20.79 -3.05
N VAL A 356 10.86 -19.86 -3.34
CA VAL A 356 11.20 -18.61 -4.05
C VAL A 356 12.21 -17.78 -3.26
N LYS A 357 12.02 -17.60 -1.95
CA LYS A 357 12.99 -16.92 -1.09
C LYS A 357 14.38 -17.55 -1.16
N ARG A 358 14.47 -18.88 -1.02
CA ARG A 358 15.76 -19.60 -1.16
C ARG A 358 16.41 -19.47 -2.53
N MET A 359 15.63 -19.30 -3.61
CA MET A 359 16.19 -19.05 -4.95
C MET A 359 16.84 -17.68 -5.07
N PHE A 360 16.28 -16.66 -4.41
CA PHE A 360 16.76 -15.28 -4.47
C PHE A 360 17.81 -14.95 -3.40
N ASP A 361 17.69 -15.58 -2.23
CA ASP A 361 18.53 -15.35 -1.07
C ASP A 361 18.73 -16.67 -0.29
N PRO A 362 19.57 -17.58 -0.81
CA PRO A 362 19.80 -18.90 -0.22
C PRO A 362 20.47 -18.88 1.16
N ARG A 363 21.05 -17.72 1.55
CA ARG A 363 21.72 -17.52 2.85
C ARG A 363 20.92 -16.64 3.81
N GLU A 364 19.67 -16.33 3.43
CA GLU A 364 18.74 -15.52 4.21
C GLU A 364 19.34 -14.19 4.69
N LEU A 365 20.12 -13.49 3.86
CA LEU A 365 20.82 -12.26 4.24
C LEU A 365 19.94 -11.00 4.20
N LEU A 366 18.95 -10.94 3.31
CA LEU A 366 18.13 -9.75 3.07
C LEU A 366 16.95 -9.65 4.05
N ASN A 367 16.85 -8.49 4.71
CA ASN A 367 15.69 -8.05 5.48
C ASN A 367 15.12 -9.12 6.43
N ARG A 368 16.02 -9.81 7.16
CA ARG A 368 15.67 -10.78 8.20
C ARG A 368 14.60 -10.22 9.14
N GLY A 369 13.73 -11.08 9.65
CA GLY A 369 12.63 -10.69 10.57
C GLY A 369 11.37 -10.17 9.88
N ARG A 370 11.48 -9.66 8.63
CA ARG A 370 10.30 -9.29 7.85
C ARG A 370 9.40 -10.49 7.58
N LEU A 371 8.14 -10.19 7.27
CA LEU A 371 7.06 -11.18 7.13
C LEU A 371 6.94 -12.06 8.38
N PHE A 372 7.18 -11.46 9.54
CA PHE A 372 7.15 -12.11 10.85
C PHE A 372 8.02 -13.38 10.93
N SER A 373 9.19 -13.34 10.29
CA SER A 373 10.16 -14.45 10.25
C SER A 373 9.61 -15.77 9.68
N ARG A 374 8.51 -15.75 8.91
CA ARG A 374 7.92 -16.98 8.36
C ARG A 374 8.49 -17.42 7.01
N ILE A 375 9.19 -16.52 6.30
CA ILE A 375 9.69 -16.72 4.92
C ILE A 375 11.19 -16.49 4.85
#